data_AF-A0A8S4PIT9-F1
#
_entry.id   AF-A0A8S4PIT9-F1
#
_cell.length_a   1.000
_cell.length_b   1.000
_cell.length_c   1.000
_cell.angle_alpha   90.00
_cell.angle_beta   90.00
_cell.angle_gamma   90.00
#
_symmetry.space_group_name_H-M   'P 1'
#
loop_
_entity.id
_entity.type
_entity.pdbx_description
1 polymer ?
#
loop_
_entity_poly.entity_id
_entity_poly.type
_entity_poly.pdbx_seq_one_letter_code
_entity_poly.pdbx_strand_id
1 'polypeptide(L)'
;MGAYASNFQPDTGSIVSDITDPTRSNWITAHAEATGLAIVEVERLWLRFKQLGCDKYGTLPGSKLNEPQLTQDPFFKNVLRSFRSDDGDIAFQTFLNAMQWCEVSETEMKLRAIFQLLNNGDPVDQDHLVRILTRLYPEDSEEAVQRIAGVFMEQMDKRKKGYIDEQTFVQWILKMPRETVEPVLEFSIIPSDINADAHRAFSTAQPASLDEPQIPSDELLGHVARRCHKRDWSLLANNLGYLQEDIANIKKTIGNDSEKQLLEILTRWRVQNGTSATTDELETALRESGFGNV
;
A
#
# COMPACT_ATOMS: atom_id res chain seq x y z
N MET A 1 -4.34 -1.24 24.57
CA MET A 1 -4.16 -2.35 23.61
C MET A 1 -5.50 -2.69 22.99
N GLY A 2 -5.65 -2.69 21.66
CA GLY A 2 -6.81 -3.31 21.00
C GLY A 2 -7.68 -2.44 20.08
N ALA A 3 -7.10 -1.78 19.07
CA ALA A 3 -7.92 -1.31 17.94
C ALA A 3 -7.21 -1.43 16.57
N TYR A 4 -5.90 -1.15 16.50
CA TYR A 4 -5.21 -1.09 15.19
C TYR A 4 -4.14 -2.16 14.95
N ALA A 5 -3.61 -2.79 16.01
CA ALA A 5 -2.94 -4.09 15.89
C ALA A 5 -3.90 -5.18 15.33
N SER A 6 -5.21 -4.89 15.33
CA SER A 6 -6.26 -5.73 14.73
C SER A 6 -6.44 -5.51 13.22
N ASN A 7 -5.77 -4.54 12.58
CA ASN A 7 -5.87 -4.34 11.13
C ASN A 7 -4.90 -5.24 10.35
N PHE A 8 -3.80 -5.64 10.97
CA PHE A 8 -2.98 -6.76 10.50
C PHE A 8 -3.51 -8.04 11.14
N GLN A 9 -4.79 -8.38 10.92
CA GLN A 9 -5.44 -9.52 11.58
C GLN A 9 -4.50 -10.75 11.59
N PRO A 10 -3.95 -11.13 12.75
CA PRO A 10 -3.54 -12.50 12.97
C PRO A 10 -4.85 -13.27 13.19
N ASP A 11 -5.07 -14.33 12.42
CA ASP A 11 -6.18 -15.27 12.59
C ASP A 11 -7.59 -14.79 12.22
N THR A 12 -7.87 -14.83 10.93
CA THR A 12 -8.65 -15.98 10.45
C THR A 12 -7.68 -16.84 9.67
N GLY A 13 -7.49 -18.11 10.07
CA GLY A 13 -6.52 -19.03 9.47
C GLY A 13 -6.44 -18.88 7.96
N SER A 14 -5.23 -19.02 7.40
CA SER A 14 -5.01 -18.85 5.97
C SER A 14 -5.94 -19.79 5.20
N ILE A 15 -7.08 -19.26 4.75
CA ILE A 15 -8.14 -19.98 4.03
C ILE A 15 -7.51 -20.69 2.83
N VAL A 16 -6.45 -20.08 2.28
CA VAL A 16 -5.70 -20.60 1.16
C VAL A 16 -4.83 -21.78 1.56
N SER A 17 -4.19 -21.77 2.73
CA SER A 17 -3.37 -22.89 3.22
C SER A 17 -4.17 -24.16 3.55
N ASP A 18 -5.48 -24.03 3.79
CA ASP A 18 -6.36 -25.18 3.99
C ASP A 18 -6.74 -25.87 2.65
N ILE A 19 -6.59 -25.16 1.52
CA ILE A 19 -7.10 -25.58 0.20
C ILE A 19 -5.94 -25.83 -0.79
N THR A 20 -4.79 -25.20 -0.58
CA THR A 20 -3.60 -25.32 -1.44
C THR A 20 -2.29 -25.20 -0.65
N ASP A 21 -1.19 -25.55 -1.30
CA ASP A 21 0.15 -25.52 -0.73
C ASP A 21 1.15 -24.96 -1.77
N PRO A 22 2.34 -24.49 -1.36
CA PRO A 22 3.30 -23.85 -2.26
C PRO A 22 3.78 -24.69 -3.44
N THR A 23 3.56 -26.01 -3.43
CA THR A 23 3.94 -26.91 -4.53
C THR A 23 2.85 -27.01 -5.60
N ARG A 24 1.64 -26.53 -5.34
CA ARG A 24 0.53 -26.55 -6.29
C ARG A 24 0.55 -25.34 -7.21
N SER A 25 0.15 -25.57 -8.46
CA SER A 25 0.07 -24.52 -9.48
C SER A 25 -0.94 -23.42 -9.16
N ASN A 26 -1.96 -23.70 -8.35
CA ASN A 26 -2.98 -22.74 -7.95
C ASN A 26 -2.60 -21.92 -6.70
N TRP A 27 -1.40 -22.09 -6.14
CA TRP A 27 -0.96 -21.36 -4.93
C TRP A 27 -1.06 -19.84 -5.11
N ILE A 28 -0.54 -19.34 -6.23
CA ILE A 28 -0.52 -17.90 -6.54
C ILE A 28 -1.92 -17.38 -6.83
N THR A 29 -2.70 -18.08 -7.66
CA THR A 29 -4.04 -17.61 -8.06
C THR A 29 -5.00 -17.60 -6.87
N ALA A 30 -4.93 -18.60 -5.99
CA ALA A 30 -5.75 -18.63 -4.78
C ALA A 30 -5.41 -17.50 -3.80
N HIS A 31 -4.13 -17.14 -3.66
CA HIS A 31 -3.72 -15.98 -2.86
C HIS A 31 -4.08 -14.64 -3.49
N ALA A 32 -4.03 -14.54 -4.83
CA ALA A 32 -4.48 -13.36 -5.55
C ALA A 32 -5.99 -13.13 -5.36
N GLU A 33 -6.80 -14.19 -5.42
CA GLU A 33 -8.24 -14.13 -5.14
C GLU A 33 -8.53 -13.75 -3.68
N ALA A 34 -7.82 -14.35 -2.73
CA ALA A 34 -8.06 -14.14 -1.31
C ALA A 34 -7.64 -12.74 -0.82
N THR A 35 -6.58 -12.17 -1.41
CA THR A 35 -6.08 -10.83 -1.01
C THR A 35 -6.57 -9.72 -1.94
N GLY A 36 -7.00 -10.04 -3.17
CA GLY A 36 -7.37 -9.03 -4.16
C GLY A 36 -6.16 -8.32 -4.80
N LEU A 37 -4.95 -8.83 -4.60
CA LEU A 37 -3.75 -8.41 -5.31
C LEU A 37 -3.73 -8.99 -6.74
N ALA A 38 -3.03 -8.32 -7.65
CA ALA A 38 -2.80 -8.85 -8.98
C ALA A 38 -1.89 -10.09 -8.92
N ILE A 39 -2.05 -11.03 -9.85
CA ILE A 39 -1.25 -12.26 -9.90
C ILE A 39 0.26 -11.93 -9.90
N VAL A 40 0.67 -10.95 -10.72
CA VAL A 40 2.05 -10.50 -10.82
C VAL A 40 2.61 -9.92 -9.50
N GLU A 41 1.77 -9.25 -8.71
CA GLU A 41 2.14 -8.74 -7.38
C GLU A 41 2.36 -9.89 -6.41
N VAL A 42 1.44 -10.87 -6.41
CA VAL A 42 1.55 -12.07 -5.57
C VAL A 42 2.78 -12.91 -5.94
N GLU A 43 3.08 -13.09 -7.23
CA GLU A 43 4.28 -13.80 -7.68
C GLU A 43 5.57 -13.11 -7.20
N ARG A 44 5.63 -11.79 -7.36
CA ARG A 44 6.77 -11.00 -6.90
C ARG A 44 6.94 -11.09 -5.39
N LEU A 45 5.84 -10.93 -4.64
CA LEU A 45 5.85 -11.02 -3.19
C LEU A 45 6.21 -12.43 -2.72
N TRP A 46 5.80 -13.47 -3.44
CA TRP A 46 6.20 -14.85 -3.17
C TRP A 46 7.70 -15.06 -3.35
N LEU A 47 8.30 -14.50 -4.41
CA LEU A 47 9.76 -14.55 -4.60
C LEU A 47 10.49 -13.87 -3.45
N ARG A 48 10.02 -12.70 -2.98
CA ARG A 48 10.59 -12.02 -1.80
C ARG A 48 10.39 -12.82 -0.52
N PHE A 49 9.22 -13.40 -0.32
CA PHE A 49 8.90 -14.20 0.84
C PHE A 49 9.78 -15.45 0.94
N LYS A 50 10.09 -16.10 -0.19
CA LYS A 50 11.08 -17.18 -0.26
C LYS A 50 12.49 -16.70 0.05
N GLN A 51 12.89 -15.51 -0.39
CA GLN A 51 14.21 -14.94 -0.06
C GLN A 51 14.36 -14.65 1.43
N LEU A 52 13.27 -14.35 2.14
CA LEU A 52 13.25 -14.23 3.60
C LEU A 52 13.41 -15.57 4.32
N GLY A 53 13.32 -16.70 3.60
CA GLY A 53 13.56 -18.04 4.14
C GLY A 53 12.31 -18.73 4.68
N CYS A 54 11.16 -18.54 4.01
CA CYS A 54 9.96 -19.31 4.33
C CYS A 54 10.18 -20.81 4.17
N ASP A 55 9.39 -21.60 4.90
CA ASP A 55 9.41 -23.04 4.81
C ASP A 55 8.59 -23.57 3.62
N LYS A 56 8.51 -24.90 3.52
CA LYS A 56 7.75 -25.60 2.48
C LYS A 56 6.24 -25.45 2.58
N TYR A 57 5.73 -24.93 3.70
CA TYR A 57 4.31 -24.69 3.95
C TYR A 57 3.91 -23.25 3.62
N GLY A 58 4.86 -22.40 3.23
CA GLY A 58 4.57 -21.00 2.94
C GLY A 58 4.46 -20.17 4.21
N THR A 59 5.17 -20.58 5.26
CA THR A 59 5.23 -19.90 6.54
C THR A 59 6.67 -19.45 6.80
N LEU A 60 6.83 -18.23 7.29
CA LEU A 60 8.12 -17.70 7.71
C LEU A 60 8.27 -17.94 9.22
N PRO A 61 9.14 -18.89 9.63
CA PRO A 61 9.18 -19.32 11.02
C PRO A 61 9.79 -18.23 11.91
N GLY A 62 9.31 -18.14 13.15
CA GLY A 62 9.78 -17.18 14.15
C GLY A 62 11.28 -17.26 14.41
N SER A 63 11.88 -18.44 14.25
CA SER A 63 13.34 -18.64 14.34
C SER A 63 14.11 -17.82 13.31
N LYS A 64 13.59 -17.71 12.07
CA LYS A 64 14.14 -16.85 11.00
C LYS A 64 13.91 -15.38 11.28
N LEU A 65 12.72 -15.04 11.77
CA LEU A 65 12.38 -13.66 12.13
C LEU A 65 13.14 -13.13 13.36
N ASN A 66 13.74 -14.02 14.14
CA ASN A 66 14.56 -13.68 15.30
C ASN A 66 16.07 -13.62 14.97
N GLU A 67 16.46 -13.76 13.70
CA GLU A 67 17.87 -13.62 13.32
C GLU A 67 18.38 -12.20 13.64
N PRO A 68 19.64 -12.06 14.09
CA PRO A 68 20.19 -10.77 14.52
C PRO A 68 20.08 -9.67 13.45
N GLN A 69 20.20 -10.04 12.18
CA GLN A 69 20.10 -9.10 11.05
C GLN A 69 18.75 -8.39 10.97
N LEU A 70 17.67 -9.03 11.45
CA LEU A 70 16.31 -8.49 11.41
C LEU A 70 15.87 -7.90 12.75
N THR A 71 16.53 -8.28 13.85
CA THR A 71 16.11 -7.91 15.22
C THR A 71 17.02 -6.93 15.93
N GLN A 72 18.20 -6.64 15.36
CA GLN A 72 19.10 -5.59 15.87
C GLN A 72 18.45 -4.22 15.82
N ASP A 73 17.61 -3.96 14.81
CA ASP A 73 16.85 -2.73 14.72
C ASP A 73 15.51 -2.86 15.45
N PRO A 74 15.26 -2.04 16.49
CA PRO A 74 14.00 -2.03 17.23
C PRO A 74 12.78 -1.71 16.37
N PHE A 75 12.93 -0.91 15.30
CA PHE A 75 11.84 -0.58 14.38
C PHE A 75 11.44 -1.81 13.58
N PHE A 76 12.40 -2.49 12.97
CA PHE A 76 12.13 -3.75 12.27
C PHE A 76 11.55 -4.80 13.22
N LYS A 77 12.05 -4.89 14.45
CA LYS A 77 11.48 -5.79 15.46
C LYS A 77 10.03 -5.46 15.80
N ASN A 78 9.67 -4.18 15.93
CA ASN A 78 8.30 -3.74 16.21
C ASN A 78 7.38 -4.01 15.01
N VAL A 79 7.86 -3.76 13.80
CA VAL A 79 7.15 -4.06 12.54
C VAL A 79 6.90 -5.56 12.41
N LEU A 80 7.91 -6.39 12.66
CA LEU A 80 7.75 -7.85 12.62
C LEU A 80 6.78 -8.35 13.69
N ARG A 81 6.77 -7.74 14.88
CA ARG A 81 5.81 -8.07 15.93
C ARG A 81 4.37 -7.86 15.48
N SER A 82 4.09 -6.81 14.69
CA SER A 82 2.73 -6.57 14.19
C SER A 82 2.24 -7.58 13.15
N PHE A 83 3.11 -8.43 12.60
CA PHE A 83 2.74 -9.41 11.57
C PHE A 83 2.71 -10.86 12.08
N ARG A 84 3.25 -11.13 13.27
CA ARG A 84 3.38 -12.49 13.80
C ARG A 84 2.05 -13.02 14.34
N SER A 85 1.81 -14.30 14.13
CA SER A 85 0.77 -15.06 14.84
C SER A 85 1.14 -15.28 16.31
N ASP A 86 0.22 -15.86 17.08
CA ASP A 86 0.46 -16.26 18.47
C ASP A 86 1.65 -17.23 18.61
N ASP A 87 1.88 -18.06 17.59
CA ASP A 87 3.01 -19.00 17.51
C ASP A 87 4.34 -18.31 17.11
N GLY A 88 4.30 -17.02 16.78
CA GLY A 88 5.48 -16.22 16.42
C GLY A 88 5.92 -16.33 14.96
N ASP A 89 5.14 -17.03 14.15
CA ASP A 89 5.36 -17.23 12.71
C ASP A 89 4.60 -16.19 11.87
N ILE A 90 4.95 -16.06 10.59
CA ILE A 90 4.21 -15.22 9.64
C ILE A 90 3.76 -16.09 8.47
N ALA A 91 2.44 -16.23 8.26
CA ALA A 91 1.91 -16.90 7.08
C ALA A 91 2.03 -16.01 5.83
N PHE A 92 2.19 -16.63 4.65
CA PHE A 92 2.30 -15.88 3.40
C PHE A 92 1.08 -14.96 3.15
N GLN A 93 -0.13 -15.41 3.44
CA GLN A 93 -1.34 -14.58 3.30
C GLN A 93 -1.30 -13.34 4.22
N THR A 94 -0.82 -13.48 5.45
CA THR A 94 -0.64 -12.34 6.38
C THR A 94 0.36 -11.33 5.84
N PHE A 95 1.46 -11.83 5.25
CA PHE A 95 2.44 -10.97 4.58
C PHE A 95 1.84 -10.23 3.38
N LEU A 96 1.06 -10.91 2.53
CA LEU A 96 0.39 -10.27 1.39
C LEU A 96 -0.60 -9.19 1.83
N ASN A 97 -1.43 -9.46 2.84
CA ASN A 97 -2.37 -8.50 3.40
C ASN A 97 -1.64 -7.26 3.94
N ALA A 98 -0.50 -7.44 4.61
CA ALA A 98 0.32 -6.34 5.09
C ALA A 98 0.87 -5.48 3.93
N MET A 99 1.39 -6.11 2.88
CA MET A 99 1.93 -5.38 1.71
C MET A 99 0.83 -4.65 0.96
N GLN A 100 -0.34 -5.27 0.80
CA GLN A 100 -1.51 -4.63 0.21
C GLN A 100 -1.94 -3.42 1.03
N TRP A 101 -2.01 -3.56 2.37
CA TRP A 101 -2.34 -2.46 3.27
C TRP A 101 -1.34 -1.30 3.11
N CYS A 102 -0.04 -1.58 3.00
CA CYS A 102 0.97 -0.56 2.76
C CYS A 102 0.76 0.18 1.43
N GLU A 103 0.26 -0.48 0.40
CA GLU A 103 -0.01 0.14 -0.90
C GLU A 103 -1.30 0.98 -0.89
N VAL A 104 -2.41 0.42 -0.39
CA VAL A 104 -3.75 1.01 -0.58
C VAL A 104 -4.20 1.92 0.57
N SER A 105 -3.53 1.90 1.72
CA SER A 105 -3.98 2.66 2.89
C SER A 105 -3.79 4.16 2.72
N GLU A 106 -4.77 4.90 3.24
CA GLU A 106 -4.71 6.36 3.32
C GLU A 106 -3.54 6.83 4.18
N THR A 107 -3.00 8.00 3.83
CA THR A 107 -1.89 8.67 4.53
C THR A 107 -2.11 8.75 6.04
N GLU A 108 -3.30 9.15 6.49
CA GLU A 108 -3.57 9.26 7.93
C GLU A 108 -3.44 7.92 8.66
N MET A 109 -3.96 6.83 8.07
CA MET A 109 -3.86 5.50 8.65
C MET A 109 -2.41 5.01 8.71
N LYS A 110 -1.62 5.29 7.66
CA LYS A 110 -0.18 5.01 7.64
C LYS A 110 0.55 5.74 8.77
N LEU A 111 0.26 7.02 8.99
CA LEU A 111 0.88 7.82 10.05
C LEU A 111 0.56 7.31 11.45
N ARG A 112 -0.70 6.88 11.69
CA ARG A 112 -1.09 6.26 12.97
C ARG A 112 -0.35 4.96 13.21
N ALA A 113 -0.26 4.10 12.20
CA ALA A 113 0.50 2.86 12.31
C ALA A 113 1.99 3.13 12.59
N ILE A 114 2.61 4.09 11.89
CA ILE A 114 3.99 4.51 12.13
C ILE A 114 4.17 4.95 13.58
N PHE A 115 3.28 5.79 14.11
CA PHE A 115 3.36 6.23 15.51
C PHE A 115 3.33 5.04 16.48
N GLN A 116 2.46 4.07 16.23
CA GLN A 116 2.39 2.86 17.05
C GLN A 116 3.68 2.02 17.01
N LEU A 117 4.38 2.04 15.88
CA LEU A 117 5.66 1.34 15.73
C LEU A 117 6.82 2.06 16.44
N LEU A 118 6.74 3.38 16.65
CA LEU A 118 7.79 4.17 17.31
C LEU A 118 7.95 3.83 18.80
N ASN A 119 6.83 3.72 19.53
CA ASN A 119 6.86 3.48 20.98
C ASN A 119 5.74 2.53 21.46
N ASN A 120 5.42 1.49 20.68
CA ASN A 120 4.30 0.57 20.98
C ASN A 120 2.94 1.28 21.19
N GLY A 121 2.77 2.46 20.60
CA GLY A 121 1.58 3.31 20.75
C GLY A 121 1.55 4.18 22.00
N ASP A 122 2.56 4.08 22.87
CA ASP A 122 2.69 4.96 24.02
C ASP A 122 3.15 6.37 23.59
N PRO A 123 2.80 7.42 24.34
CA PRO A 123 3.27 8.77 24.06
C PRO A 123 4.79 8.86 23.96
N VAL A 124 5.28 9.74 23.08
CA VAL A 124 6.72 9.95 22.87
C VAL A 124 7.15 11.18 23.66
N ASP A 125 7.93 10.98 24.71
CA ASP A 125 8.59 12.07 25.44
C ASP A 125 9.97 12.39 24.86
N GLN A 126 10.64 13.40 25.43
CA GLN A 126 11.96 13.82 24.97
C GLN A 126 13.02 12.71 25.09
N ASP A 127 12.99 11.91 26.15
CA ASP A 127 13.96 10.83 26.36
C ASP A 127 13.79 9.72 25.33
N HIS A 128 12.54 9.36 25.01
CA HIS A 128 12.22 8.40 23.94
C HIS A 128 12.65 8.95 22.58
N LEU A 129 12.40 10.23 22.31
CA LEU A 129 12.82 10.86 21.07
C LEU A 129 14.35 10.89 20.92
N VAL A 130 15.09 11.21 21.98
CA VAL A 130 16.56 11.13 21.99
C VAL A 130 17.02 9.71 21.66
N ARG A 131 16.42 8.69 22.28
CA ARG A 131 16.76 7.27 21.97
C ARG A 131 16.50 6.89 20.51
N ILE A 132 15.45 7.45 19.90
CA ILE A 132 15.15 7.26 18.48
C ILE A 132 16.21 7.95 17.63
N LEU A 133 16.50 9.23 17.90
CA LEU A 133 17.42 10.05 17.11
C LEU A 133 18.88 9.56 17.21
N THR A 134 19.35 9.12 18.38
CA THR A 134 20.70 8.53 18.53
C THR A 134 20.90 7.30 17.65
N ARG A 135 19.82 6.58 17.32
CA ARG A 135 19.90 5.43 16.40
C ARG A 135 19.85 5.86 14.93
N LEU A 136 19.09 6.90 14.61
CA LEU A 136 18.99 7.42 13.24
C LEU A 136 20.24 8.20 12.83
N TYR A 137 20.91 8.84 13.78
CA TYR A 137 22.10 9.67 13.58
C TYR A 137 23.25 9.17 14.47
N PRO A 138 23.81 7.97 14.20
CA PRO A 138 24.85 7.38 15.06
C PRO A 138 26.17 8.18 15.04
N GLU A 139 26.39 8.99 14.01
CA GLU A 139 27.58 9.83 13.85
C GLU A 139 27.46 11.19 14.55
N ASP A 140 26.26 11.57 14.99
CA ASP A 140 26.02 12.85 15.66
C ASP A 140 26.37 12.76 17.15
N SER A 141 26.87 13.87 17.72
CA SER A 141 27.14 13.94 19.16
C SER A 141 25.85 13.91 19.97
N GLU A 142 25.92 13.40 21.20
CA GLU A 142 24.79 13.36 22.12
C GLU A 142 24.17 14.76 22.32
N GLU A 143 25.00 15.80 22.41
CA GLU A 143 24.56 17.19 22.50
C GLU A 143 23.81 17.67 21.24
N ALA A 144 24.23 17.22 20.06
CA ALA A 144 23.51 17.52 18.81
C ALA A 144 22.14 16.84 18.80
N VAL A 145 22.08 15.57 19.16
CA VAL A 145 20.84 14.80 19.26
C VAL A 145 19.88 15.41 20.28
N GLN A 146 20.37 15.79 21.46
CA GLN A 146 19.55 16.45 22.48
C GLN A 146 18.98 17.79 22.00
N ARG A 147 19.78 18.58 21.26
CA ARG A 147 19.30 19.83 20.66
C ARG A 147 18.22 19.59 19.61
N ILE A 148 18.41 18.61 18.73
CA ILE A 148 17.40 18.24 17.70
C ILE A 148 16.11 17.79 18.39
N ALA A 149 16.22 16.93 19.41
CA ALA A 149 15.07 16.47 20.19
C ALA A 149 14.33 17.64 20.86
N GLY A 150 15.07 18.59 21.45
CA GLY A 150 14.51 19.78 22.08
C GLY A 150 13.73 20.64 21.10
N VAL A 151 14.33 20.96 19.94
CA VAL A 151 13.66 21.73 18.87
C VAL A 151 12.41 21.02 18.37
N PHE A 152 12.48 19.70 18.19
CA PHE A 152 11.34 18.89 17.75
C PHE A 152 10.19 18.90 18.76
N MET A 153 10.50 18.73 20.05
CA MET A 153 9.52 18.80 21.14
C MET A 153 8.87 20.19 21.22
N GLU A 154 9.64 21.27 21.08
CA GLU A 154 9.08 22.64 21.07
C GLU A 154 8.10 22.89 19.91
N GLN A 155 8.36 22.29 18.74
CA GLN A 155 7.50 22.43 17.56
C GLN A 155 6.21 21.63 17.67
N MET A 156 6.27 20.44 18.26
CA MET A 156 5.15 19.50 18.32
C MET A 156 4.32 19.63 19.60
N ASP A 157 4.95 19.75 20.76
CA ASP A 157 4.28 19.91 22.05
C ASP A 157 3.98 21.38 22.36
N LYS A 158 3.18 22.01 21.51
CA LYS A 158 2.75 23.41 21.68
C LYS A 158 2.00 23.66 23.00
N ARG A 159 1.47 22.60 23.62
CA ARG A 159 0.71 22.66 24.88
C ARG A 159 1.60 22.41 26.11
N LYS A 160 2.90 22.16 25.93
CA LYS A 160 3.88 21.90 27.01
C LYS A 160 3.44 20.77 27.95
N LYS A 161 2.89 19.70 27.38
CA LYS A 161 2.52 18.47 28.11
C LYS A 161 3.74 17.64 28.54
N GLY A 162 4.89 17.81 27.88
CA GLY A 162 6.10 17.02 28.03
C GLY A 162 6.15 15.77 27.14
N TYR A 163 5.13 15.53 26.30
CA TYR A 163 5.04 14.36 25.43
C TYR A 163 4.21 14.64 24.17
N ILE A 164 4.39 13.80 23.15
CA ILE A 164 3.66 13.80 21.89
C ILE A 164 2.72 12.60 21.88
N ASP A 165 1.42 12.85 21.74
CA ASP A 165 0.40 11.81 21.53
C ASP A 165 0.17 11.53 20.03
N GLU A 166 -0.44 10.39 19.71
CA GLU A 166 -0.68 9.93 18.32
C GLU A 166 -1.40 11.02 17.50
N GLN A 167 -2.42 11.65 18.08
CA GLN A 167 -3.19 12.68 17.39
C GLN A 167 -2.35 13.91 17.06
N THR A 168 -1.51 14.36 18.01
CA THR A 168 -0.60 15.49 17.80
C THR A 168 0.42 15.17 16.71
N PHE A 169 0.97 13.95 16.70
CA PHE A 169 1.89 13.49 15.67
C PHE A 169 1.27 13.51 14.28
N VAL A 170 0.13 12.85 14.11
CA VAL A 170 -0.59 12.75 12.84
C VAL A 170 -0.97 14.13 12.31
N GLN A 171 -1.58 14.97 13.15
CA GLN A 171 -1.99 16.32 12.73
C GLN A 171 -0.83 17.23 12.38
N TRP A 172 0.34 17.04 12.98
CA TRP A 172 1.52 17.82 12.66
C TRP A 172 2.09 17.41 11.30
N ILE A 173 2.22 16.11 11.04
CA ILE A 173 2.74 15.61 9.76
C ILE A 173 1.80 15.94 8.60
N LEU A 174 0.48 15.84 8.79
CA LEU A 174 -0.50 16.23 7.77
C LEU A 174 -0.47 17.72 7.40
N LYS A 175 0.19 18.58 8.20
CA LYS A 175 0.41 20.00 7.89
C LYS A 175 1.71 20.26 7.15
N MET A 176 2.60 19.26 7.03
CA MET A 176 3.82 19.39 6.26
C MET A 176 3.52 19.42 4.75
N PRO A 177 4.42 19.98 3.92
CA PRO A 177 4.29 19.94 2.48
C PRO A 177 4.13 18.50 1.96
N ARG A 178 3.17 18.27 1.07
CA ARG A 178 2.91 16.96 0.46
C ARG A 178 4.14 16.37 -0.21
N GLU A 179 4.91 17.20 -0.89
CA GLU A 179 6.18 16.84 -1.54
C GLU A 179 7.21 16.24 -0.58
N THR A 180 7.09 16.48 0.73
CA THR A 180 7.97 15.88 1.75
C THR A 180 7.39 14.57 2.30
N VAL A 181 6.07 14.49 2.43
CA VAL A 181 5.39 13.37 3.12
C VAL A 181 5.06 12.24 2.16
N GLU A 182 4.55 12.55 0.96
CA GLU A 182 4.10 11.56 -0.02
C GLU A 182 5.23 10.62 -0.45
N PRO A 183 6.44 11.09 -0.84
CA PRO A 183 7.50 10.17 -1.27
C PRO A 183 8.00 9.22 -0.18
N VAL A 184 7.84 9.59 1.09
CA VAL A 184 8.26 8.76 2.24
C VAL A 184 7.22 7.70 2.56
N LEU A 185 5.95 7.96 2.26
CA LEU A 185 4.82 7.04 2.53
C LEU A 185 4.34 6.28 1.29
N GLU A 186 4.85 6.64 0.13
CA GLU A 186 4.61 5.95 -1.12
C GLU A 186 5.23 4.56 -1.06
N PHE A 187 4.40 3.56 -1.30
CA PHE A 187 4.79 2.17 -1.36
C PHE A 187 4.05 1.54 -2.52
N SER A 188 4.79 0.99 -3.47
CA SER A 188 4.27 0.22 -4.58
C SER A 188 4.84 -1.19 -4.54
N ILE A 189 3.96 -2.19 -4.64
CA ILE A 189 4.42 -3.59 -4.63
C ILE A 189 5.29 -3.85 -5.86
N ILE A 190 4.91 -3.27 -7.00
CA ILE A 190 5.69 -3.20 -8.23
C ILE A 190 6.23 -1.77 -8.37
N PRO A 191 7.53 -1.54 -8.16
CA PRO A 191 8.18 -0.26 -8.44
C PRO A 191 7.93 0.15 -9.88
N SER A 192 7.60 1.42 -10.04
CA SER A 192 7.36 2.10 -11.30
C SER A 192 8.49 1.88 -12.31
N ASP A 193 9.75 1.82 -11.86
CA ASP A 193 10.92 1.59 -12.71
C ASP A 193 10.90 0.22 -13.41
N ILE A 194 10.48 -0.83 -12.69
CA ILE A 194 10.41 -2.20 -13.24
C ILE A 194 9.24 -2.30 -14.22
N ASN A 195 8.15 -1.57 -13.96
CA ASN A 195 7.04 -1.48 -14.90
C ASN A 195 7.50 -0.78 -16.19
N ALA A 196 8.23 0.34 -16.07
CA ALA A 196 8.77 1.07 -17.22
C ALA A 196 9.76 0.25 -18.06
N ASP A 197 10.63 -0.54 -17.41
CA ASP A 197 11.61 -1.39 -18.09
C ASP A 197 10.96 -2.63 -18.74
N ALA A 198 9.99 -3.25 -18.08
CA ALA A 198 9.19 -4.32 -18.67
C ALA A 198 8.46 -3.80 -19.92
N HIS A 199 7.84 -2.62 -19.85
CA HIS A 199 7.17 -2.01 -20.99
C HIS A 199 8.14 -1.63 -22.11
N ARG A 200 9.34 -1.11 -21.82
CA ARG A 200 10.36 -0.90 -22.86
C ARG A 200 10.76 -2.22 -23.54
N ALA A 201 10.92 -3.30 -22.77
CA ALA A 201 11.25 -4.61 -23.31
C ALA A 201 10.10 -5.21 -24.15
N PHE A 202 8.84 -5.00 -23.76
CA PHE A 202 7.67 -5.45 -24.53
C PHE A 202 7.40 -4.59 -25.77
N SER A 203 7.54 -3.27 -25.69
CA SER A 203 7.40 -2.36 -26.84
C SER A 203 8.51 -2.50 -27.88
N THR A 204 9.70 -2.99 -27.48
CA THR A 204 10.78 -3.31 -28.42
C THR A 204 10.70 -4.72 -29.00
N ALA A 205 9.91 -5.61 -28.38
CA ALA A 205 9.73 -7.00 -28.81
C ALA A 205 8.41 -7.26 -29.56
N GLN A 206 7.49 -6.29 -29.63
CA GLN A 206 6.30 -6.41 -30.48
C GLN A 206 6.68 -6.26 -31.96
N PRO A 207 6.49 -7.29 -32.81
CA PRO A 207 6.32 -7.04 -34.23
C PRO A 207 5.07 -6.19 -34.38
N ALA A 208 5.15 -5.14 -35.22
CA ALA A 208 4.01 -4.31 -35.60
C ALA A 208 2.82 -5.22 -36.00
N SER A 209 1.91 -5.44 -35.06
CA SER A 209 0.65 -6.13 -35.31
C SER A 209 -0.36 -5.04 -35.61
N LEU A 210 -0.97 -5.17 -36.79
CA LEU A 210 -2.07 -4.39 -37.28
C LEU A 210 -3.33 -4.78 -36.46
N ASP A 211 -3.48 -4.25 -35.26
CA ASP A 211 -4.78 -4.26 -34.59
C ASP A 211 -5.37 -2.86 -34.64
N GLU A 212 -6.52 -2.73 -35.29
CA GLU A 212 -7.30 -1.49 -35.31
C GLU A 212 -7.69 -1.12 -33.86
N PRO A 213 -7.71 0.18 -33.52
CA PRO A 213 -8.13 0.64 -32.20
C PRO A 213 -9.52 0.11 -31.85
N GLN A 214 -9.58 -0.82 -30.89
CA GLN A 214 -10.83 -1.41 -30.43
C GLN A 214 -11.50 -0.53 -29.38
N ILE A 215 -12.82 -0.36 -29.50
CA ILE A 215 -13.63 0.34 -28.51
C ILE A 215 -13.94 -0.63 -27.35
N PRO A 216 -13.75 -0.23 -26.07
CA PRO A 216 -14.02 -1.06 -24.90
C PRO A 216 -15.47 -1.57 -24.83
N SER A 217 -15.63 -2.88 -24.64
CA SER A 217 -16.94 -3.52 -24.46
C SER A 217 -17.53 -3.23 -23.07
N ASP A 218 -18.86 -3.35 -22.92
CA ASP A 218 -19.53 -3.19 -21.61
C ASP A 218 -19.01 -4.17 -20.55
N GLU A 219 -18.63 -5.36 -20.99
CA GLU A 219 -18.07 -6.39 -20.13
C GLU A 219 -16.69 -5.98 -19.59
N LEU A 220 -15.84 -5.38 -20.42
CA LEU A 220 -14.55 -4.84 -20.02
C LEU A 220 -14.71 -3.67 -19.04
N LEU A 221 -15.59 -2.70 -19.34
CA LEU A 221 -15.84 -1.58 -18.42
C LEU A 221 -16.41 -2.05 -17.07
N GLY A 222 -17.28 -3.06 -17.10
CA GLY A 222 -17.80 -3.71 -15.89
C GLY A 222 -16.74 -4.47 -15.10
N HIS A 223 -15.72 -5.03 -15.77
CA HIS A 223 -14.57 -5.65 -15.11
C HIS A 223 -13.69 -4.59 -14.43
N VAL A 224 -13.37 -3.52 -15.16
CA VAL A 224 -12.58 -2.40 -14.65
C VAL A 224 -13.25 -1.75 -13.44
N ALA A 225 -14.56 -1.46 -13.51
CA ALA A 225 -15.30 -0.91 -12.40
C ALA A 225 -15.24 -1.81 -11.15
N ARG A 226 -15.45 -3.12 -11.30
CA ARG A 226 -15.37 -4.09 -10.21
C ARG A 226 -13.99 -4.19 -9.57
N ARG A 227 -12.92 -4.05 -10.35
CA ARG A 227 -11.53 -4.08 -9.84
C ARG A 227 -11.11 -2.76 -9.19
N CYS A 228 -11.54 -1.63 -9.73
CA CYS A 228 -11.02 -0.32 -9.36
C CYS A 228 -11.85 0.42 -8.28
N HIS A 229 -13.13 0.08 -8.08
CA HIS A 229 -14.04 0.85 -7.22
C HIS A 229 -13.66 0.95 -5.73
N LYS A 230 -12.76 0.08 -5.26
CA LYS A 230 -12.29 0.04 -3.87
C LYS A 230 -11.12 0.99 -3.60
N ARG A 231 -10.46 1.49 -4.65
CA ARG A 231 -9.38 2.48 -4.57
C ARG A 231 -9.92 3.87 -4.92
N ASP A 232 -9.09 4.91 -4.79
CA ASP A 232 -9.47 6.27 -5.20
C ASP A 232 -9.56 6.38 -6.72
N TRP A 233 -10.73 6.05 -7.25
CA TRP A 233 -11.05 6.15 -8.67
C TRP A 233 -11.19 7.61 -9.14
N SER A 234 -11.19 8.60 -8.25
CA SER A 234 -11.28 10.01 -8.61
C SER A 234 -10.09 10.44 -9.48
N LEU A 235 -8.90 9.85 -9.26
CA LEU A 235 -7.71 10.09 -10.08
C LEU A 235 -7.89 9.55 -11.51
N LEU A 236 -8.48 8.36 -11.63
CA LEU A 236 -8.86 7.77 -12.92
C LEU A 236 -9.87 8.63 -13.67
N ALA A 237 -10.89 9.13 -12.98
CA ALA A 237 -11.86 10.04 -13.58
C ALA A 237 -11.18 11.33 -14.10
N ASN A 238 -10.24 11.90 -13.34
CA ASN A 238 -9.49 13.09 -13.78
C ASN A 238 -8.65 12.81 -15.03
N ASN A 239 -7.97 11.66 -15.10
CA ASN A 239 -7.16 11.26 -16.25
C ASN A 239 -8.01 10.93 -17.48
N LEU A 240 -9.28 10.55 -17.29
CA LEU A 240 -10.28 10.41 -18.35
C LEU A 240 -10.93 11.76 -18.75
N GLY A 241 -10.52 12.87 -18.14
CA GLY A 241 -10.96 14.23 -18.48
C GLY A 241 -12.13 14.78 -17.65
N TYR A 242 -12.55 14.08 -16.59
CA TYR A 242 -13.61 14.58 -15.69
C TYR A 242 -13.07 15.61 -14.70
N LEU A 243 -13.85 16.66 -14.44
CA LEU A 243 -13.53 17.62 -13.40
C LEU A 243 -14.11 17.18 -12.05
N GLN A 244 -13.61 17.78 -10.96
CA GLN A 244 -14.13 17.51 -9.61
C GLN A 244 -15.64 17.79 -9.48
N GLU A 245 -16.18 18.72 -10.25
CA GLU A 245 -17.61 19.01 -10.30
C GLU A 245 -18.42 17.86 -10.92
N ASP A 246 -17.89 17.21 -11.97
CA ASP A 246 -18.51 16.05 -12.60
C ASP A 246 -18.51 14.85 -11.65
N ILE A 247 -17.38 14.62 -10.97
CA ILE A 247 -17.23 13.57 -9.97
C ILE A 247 -18.22 13.79 -8.81
N ALA A 248 -18.36 15.02 -8.32
CA ALA A 248 -19.31 15.36 -7.27
C ALA A 248 -20.78 15.17 -7.71
N ASN A 249 -21.10 15.53 -8.96
CA ASN A 249 -22.43 15.32 -9.53
C ASN A 249 -22.77 13.84 -9.65
N ILE A 250 -21.84 13.01 -10.12
CA ILE A 250 -22.03 11.54 -10.23
C ILE A 250 -22.20 10.91 -8.85
N LYS A 251 -21.38 11.30 -7.87
CA LYS A 251 -21.55 10.85 -6.47
C LYS A 251 -22.93 11.22 -5.90
N LYS A 252 -23.44 12.41 -6.23
CA LYS A 252 -24.77 12.88 -5.80
C LYS A 252 -25.92 12.13 -6.49
N THR A 253 -25.78 11.78 -7.77
CA THR A 253 -26.83 11.09 -8.54
C THR A 253 -26.92 9.60 -8.20
N ILE A 254 -25.79 8.92 -8.02
CA ILE A 254 -25.74 7.46 -7.82
C ILE A 254 -25.78 7.07 -6.33
N GLY A 255 -25.49 7.99 -5.41
CA GLY A 255 -25.38 7.68 -3.98
C GLY A 255 -24.09 6.92 -3.65
N ASN A 256 -23.96 6.30 -2.48
CA ASN A 256 -22.69 5.75 -1.97
C ASN A 256 -22.17 4.44 -2.63
N ASP A 257 -22.58 4.12 -3.85
CA ASP A 257 -22.15 2.91 -4.55
C ASP A 257 -20.97 3.22 -5.50
N SER A 258 -19.73 3.03 -5.02
CA SER A 258 -18.53 3.41 -5.77
C SER A 258 -18.31 2.58 -7.04
N GLU A 259 -18.80 1.34 -7.09
CA GLU A 259 -18.74 0.51 -8.30
C GLU A 259 -19.63 1.07 -9.39
N LYS A 260 -20.88 1.40 -9.05
CA LYS A 260 -21.81 2.04 -10.00
C LYS A 260 -21.36 3.44 -10.41
N GLN A 261 -20.78 4.21 -9.48
CA GLN A 261 -20.20 5.52 -9.79
C GLN A 261 -19.10 5.42 -10.84
N LEU A 262 -18.18 4.47 -10.69
CA LEU A 262 -17.08 4.28 -11.62
C LEU A 262 -17.55 3.70 -12.95
N LEU A 263 -18.47 2.74 -12.94
CA LEU A 263 -19.05 2.20 -14.16
C LEU A 263 -19.76 3.30 -14.97
N GLU A 264 -20.48 4.21 -14.32
CA GLU A 264 -21.12 5.35 -14.99
C GLU A 264 -20.09 6.26 -15.65
N ILE A 265 -18.97 6.54 -14.99
CA ILE A 265 -17.88 7.36 -15.53
C ILE A 265 -17.27 6.71 -16.77
N LEU A 266 -16.95 5.43 -16.70
CA LEU A 266 -16.41 4.68 -17.82
C LEU A 266 -17.39 4.63 -19.00
N THR A 267 -18.69 4.43 -18.69
CA THR A 267 -19.74 4.41 -19.71
C THR A 267 -19.89 5.79 -20.37
N ARG A 268 -19.89 6.87 -19.59
CA ARG A 268 -19.97 8.24 -20.11
C ARG A 268 -18.74 8.62 -20.92
N TRP A 269 -17.56 8.22 -20.49
CA TRP A 269 -16.30 8.49 -21.18
C TRP A 269 -16.34 7.86 -22.58
N ARG A 270 -16.75 6.60 -22.67
CA ARG A 270 -16.89 5.90 -23.94
C ARG A 270 -17.92 6.59 -24.85
N VAL A 271 -19.04 7.04 -24.30
CA VAL A 271 -20.08 7.76 -25.07
C VAL A 271 -19.59 9.14 -25.53
N GLN A 272 -18.84 9.86 -24.70
CA GLN A 272 -18.32 11.20 -25.00
C GLN A 272 -17.22 11.16 -26.06
N ASN A 273 -16.33 10.18 -25.98
CA ASN A 273 -15.17 10.07 -26.88
C ASN A 273 -15.42 9.15 -28.09
N GLY A 274 -16.53 8.40 -28.12
CA GLY A 274 -16.99 7.66 -29.29
C GLY A 274 -15.94 6.69 -29.85
N THR A 275 -15.53 6.90 -31.10
CA THR A 275 -14.48 6.08 -31.75
C THR A 275 -13.07 6.37 -31.26
N SER A 276 -12.87 7.49 -30.55
CA SER A 276 -11.58 7.82 -29.92
C SER A 276 -11.43 7.16 -28.55
N ALA A 277 -12.52 6.68 -27.93
CA ALA A 277 -12.46 5.92 -26.69
C ALA A 277 -11.90 4.52 -26.94
N THR A 278 -10.59 4.41 -27.12
CA THR A 278 -9.92 3.14 -27.42
C THR A 278 -9.53 2.41 -26.15
N THR A 279 -9.37 1.09 -26.24
CA THR A 279 -8.81 0.29 -25.14
C THR A 279 -7.43 0.82 -24.72
N ASP A 280 -6.61 1.29 -25.66
CA ASP A 280 -5.29 1.87 -25.38
C ASP A 280 -5.37 3.15 -24.54
N GLU A 281 -6.33 4.04 -24.82
CA GLU A 281 -6.55 5.24 -24.01
C GLU A 281 -7.02 4.89 -22.60
N LEU A 282 -7.91 3.91 -22.48
CA LEU A 282 -8.38 3.42 -21.19
C LEU A 282 -7.25 2.78 -20.38
N GLU A 283 -6.43 1.94 -20.99
CA GLU A 283 -5.25 1.33 -20.36
C GLU A 283 -4.23 2.39 -19.92
N THR A 284 -4.03 3.42 -20.74
CA THR A 284 -3.14 4.54 -20.40
C THR A 284 -3.67 5.30 -19.19
N ALA A 285 -4.95 5.66 -19.18
CA ALA A 285 -5.56 6.34 -18.04
C ALA A 285 -5.55 5.49 -16.77
N LEU A 286 -5.77 4.17 -16.89
CA LEU A 286 -5.65 3.22 -15.76
C LEU A 286 -4.22 3.20 -15.23
N ARG A 287 -3.21 3.16 -16.11
CA ARG A 287 -1.80 3.17 -15.73
C ARG A 287 -1.40 4.45 -14.99
N GLU A 288 -1.74 5.61 -15.53
CA GLU A 288 -1.44 6.91 -14.92
C GLU A 288 -2.14 7.12 -13.57
N SER A 289 -3.20 6.38 -13.34
CA SER A 289 -4.00 6.43 -12.11
C SER A 289 -3.64 5.35 -11.09
N GLY A 290 -2.59 4.56 -11.34
CA GLY A 290 -2.14 3.49 -10.43
C GLY A 290 -2.96 2.19 -10.50
N PHE A 291 -3.71 1.98 -11.57
CA PHE A 291 -4.53 0.80 -11.86
C PHE A 291 -3.98 -0.08 -12.98
N GLY A 292 -2.68 0.03 -13.34
CA GLY A 292 -2.10 -0.55 -14.55
C GLY A 292 -2.13 -2.07 -14.74
N ASN A 293 -2.81 -2.85 -13.89
CA ASN A 293 -2.92 -4.31 -13.91
C ASN A 293 -4.38 -4.82 -13.94
N VAL A 294 -5.32 -4.00 -14.44
CA VAL A 294 -6.77 -4.32 -14.48
C VAL A 294 -7.19 -4.85 -15.83
#